data_AF-A0A432ILN2-F1
#
_entry.id   AF-A0A432ILN2-F1
#
_cell.length_a   1.000
_cell.length_b   1.000
_cell.length_c   1.000
_cell.angle_alpha   90.00
_cell.angle_beta   90.00
_cell.angle_gamma   90.00
#
_symmetry.space_group_name_H-M   'P 1'
#
loop_
_entity.id
_entity.type
_entity.pdbx_description
1 polymer ?
#
loop_
_entity_poly.entity_id
_entity_poly.type
_entity_poly.pdbx_seq_one_letter_code
_entity_poly.pdbx_strand_id
1 'polypeptide(L)'
;MIGQLLALAMALNLTGTIQIDEFSKARDALMSALQKRDESAICDAIETLGGHDQEESAALMLRFGMAHESLLVHQESLRLLRTLESQGAREAIRTAARKSRDPSRRLDALRVLRAWPQSLSRPELVLSLKDRSWLVVSEAVRGLRDHRAAESVGALIARMSDARGRLLEDFREALIALTGQALPPEADQWQIWWRENQQDWKPPAAEADDSKDEQKSLPTAVRQGLYGEIVSERVIFLVDVSGSMLAETSVGGSRIEVARTELRRALESGLDPKSRFSVVAVS
;
A
#
# COMPACT_ATOMS: atom_id res chain seq x y z
N MET A 1 -45.07 11.05 29.12
CA MET A 1 -43.71 11.39 28.63
C MET A 1 -42.57 10.87 29.51
N ILE A 2 -42.67 10.89 30.86
CA ILE A 2 -41.58 10.45 31.75
C ILE A 2 -41.29 8.93 31.65
N GLY A 3 -42.31 8.08 31.53
CA GLY A 3 -42.13 6.62 31.44
C GLY A 3 -41.45 6.13 30.14
N GLN A 4 -41.62 6.85 29.02
CA GLN A 4 -40.94 6.52 27.76
C GLN A 4 -39.45 6.91 27.79
N LEU A 5 -39.09 8.00 28.47
CA LEU A 5 -37.69 8.43 28.67
C LEU A 5 -36.91 7.45 29.56
N LEU A 6 -37.54 6.90 30.60
CA LEU A 6 -36.93 5.91 31.50
C LEU A 6 -36.69 4.55 30.83
N ALA A 7 -37.65 4.06 30.04
CA ALA A 7 -37.49 2.82 29.28
C ALA A 7 -36.39 2.93 28.21
N LEU A 8 -36.30 4.08 27.53
CA LEU A 8 -35.25 4.33 26.54
C LEU A 8 -33.85 4.39 27.18
N ALA A 9 -33.72 5.04 28.35
CA ALA A 9 -32.46 5.10 29.09
C ALA A 9 -32.01 3.73 29.64
N MET A 10 -32.93 2.90 30.12
CA MET A 10 -32.63 1.52 30.54
C MET A 10 -32.21 0.65 29.36
N ALA A 11 -32.90 0.76 28.21
CA ALA A 11 -32.56 0.01 27.00
C ALA A 11 -31.15 0.39 26.49
N LEU A 12 -30.82 1.68 26.45
CA LEU A 12 -29.48 2.20 26.09
C LEU A 12 -28.37 1.69 27.03
N ASN A 13 -28.64 1.60 28.33
CA ASN A 13 -27.68 1.07 29.30
C ASN A 13 -27.49 -0.45 29.18
N LEU A 14 -28.54 -1.20 28.84
CA LEU A 14 -28.47 -2.64 28.62
C LEU A 14 -27.70 -3.01 27.35
N THR A 15 -27.93 -2.32 26.23
CA THR A 15 -27.14 -2.53 25.01
C THR A 15 -25.67 -2.14 25.20
N GLY A 16 -25.40 -1.02 25.86
CA GLY A 16 -24.02 -0.59 26.16
C GLY A 16 -23.26 -1.60 27.02
N THR A 17 -23.91 -2.20 28.03
CA THR A 17 -23.26 -3.20 28.90
C THR A 17 -23.00 -4.53 28.20
N ILE A 18 -23.90 -4.99 27.33
CA ILE A 18 -23.70 -6.21 26.53
C ILE A 18 -22.53 -6.02 25.55
N GLN A 19 -22.46 -4.88 24.86
CA GLN A 19 -21.41 -4.59 23.88
C GLN A 19 -20.01 -4.50 24.52
N ILE A 20 -19.91 -3.98 25.76
CA ILE A 20 -18.66 -3.95 26.53
C ILE A 20 -18.18 -5.36 26.89
N ASP A 21 -19.09 -6.24 27.30
CA ASP A 21 -18.77 -7.63 27.67
C ASP A 21 -18.32 -8.46 26.46
N GLU A 22 -19.00 -8.30 25.32
CA GLU A 22 -18.62 -8.95 24.06
C GLU A 22 -17.23 -8.50 23.57
N PHE A 23 -16.94 -7.20 23.64
CA PHE A 23 -15.64 -6.68 23.25
C PHE A 23 -14.51 -7.20 24.15
N SER A 24 -14.74 -7.22 25.48
CA SER A 24 -13.74 -7.76 26.42
C SER A 24 -13.44 -9.22 26.12
N LYS A 25 -14.46 -10.03 25.83
CA LYS A 25 -14.29 -11.43 25.44
C LYS A 25 -13.50 -11.56 24.14
N ALA A 26 -13.79 -10.74 23.12
CA ALA A 26 -13.07 -10.73 21.85
C ALA A 26 -11.58 -10.38 22.05
N ARG A 27 -11.28 -9.39 22.88
CA ARG A 27 -9.91 -9.03 23.25
C ARG A 27 -9.19 -10.17 23.97
N ASP A 28 -9.84 -10.79 24.94
CA ASP A 28 -9.24 -11.87 25.72
C ASP A 28 -9.00 -13.12 24.85
N ALA A 29 -9.91 -13.40 23.91
CA ALA A 29 -9.74 -14.43 22.89
C ALA A 29 -8.52 -14.16 22.00
N LEU A 30 -8.34 -12.93 21.53
CA LEU A 30 -7.15 -12.54 20.75
C LEU A 30 -5.87 -12.81 21.55
N MET A 31 -5.82 -12.35 22.80
CA MET A 31 -4.62 -12.51 23.65
C MET A 31 -4.29 -13.98 23.89
N SER A 32 -5.30 -14.82 24.14
CA SER A 32 -5.14 -16.28 24.27
C SER A 32 -4.66 -16.92 22.97
N ALA A 33 -5.23 -16.53 21.82
CA ALA A 33 -4.87 -17.09 20.51
C ALA A 33 -3.43 -16.73 20.12
N LEU A 34 -3.01 -15.48 20.37
CA LEU A 34 -1.62 -15.03 20.21
C LEU A 34 -0.65 -15.84 21.08
N GLN A 35 -1.01 -16.14 22.33
CA GLN A 35 -0.17 -16.96 23.21
C GLN A 35 -0.02 -18.38 22.68
N LYS A 36 -1.11 -18.96 22.16
CA LYS A 36 -1.12 -20.31 21.59
C LYS A 36 -0.52 -20.38 20.18
N ARG A 37 -0.26 -19.23 19.55
CA ARG A 37 0.17 -19.09 18.14
C ARG A 37 -0.78 -19.79 17.17
N ASP A 38 -2.07 -19.73 17.47
CA ASP A 38 -3.13 -20.31 16.65
C ASP A 38 -3.62 -19.27 15.65
N GLU A 39 -3.11 -19.33 14.41
CA GLU A 39 -3.40 -18.33 13.37
C GLU A 39 -4.89 -18.25 13.04
N SER A 40 -5.61 -19.37 13.05
CA SER A 40 -7.04 -19.40 12.78
C SER A 40 -7.79 -18.68 13.88
N ALA A 41 -7.50 -19.01 15.14
CA ALA A 41 -8.14 -18.36 16.29
C ALA A 41 -7.78 -16.87 16.40
N ILE A 42 -6.59 -16.47 15.94
CA ILE A 42 -6.21 -15.06 15.83
C ILE A 42 -7.10 -14.35 14.81
N CYS A 43 -7.29 -14.92 13.62
CA CYS A 43 -8.17 -14.35 12.59
C CYS A 43 -9.62 -14.22 13.10
N ASP A 44 -10.17 -15.26 13.72
CA ASP A 44 -11.54 -15.23 14.27
C ASP A 44 -11.71 -14.12 15.33
N ALA A 45 -10.70 -13.95 16.19
CA ALA A 45 -10.71 -12.90 17.20
C ALA A 45 -10.59 -11.49 16.60
N ILE A 46 -9.76 -11.31 15.56
CA ILE A 46 -9.64 -10.05 14.81
C ILE A 46 -10.95 -9.73 14.10
N GLU A 47 -11.60 -10.71 13.48
CA GLU A 47 -12.92 -10.50 12.85
C GLU A 47 -13.96 -10.04 13.87
N THR A 48 -14.01 -10.69 15.03
CA THR A 48 -14.90 -10.29 16.14
C THR A 48 -14.61 -8.86 16.60
N LEU A 49 -13.32 -8.50 16.80
CA LEU A 49 -12.92 -7.14 17.15
C LEU A 49 -13.33 -6.10 16.09
N GLY A 50 -13.30 -6.49 14.81
CA GLY A 50 -13.68 -5.63 13.69
C GLY A 50 -15.15 -5.25 13.72
N GLY A 51 -16.02 -6.17 14.16
CA GLY A 51 -17.45 -5.91 14.30
C GLY A 51 -17.80 -4.80 15.31
N HIS A 52 -16.91 -4.48 16.24
CA HIS A 52 -17.15 -3.42 17.22
C HIS A 52 -16.83 -2.01 16.71
N ASP A 53 -16.05 -1.88 15.63
CA ASP A 53 -15.63 -0.61 15.01
C ASP A 53 -15.37 0.53 16.01
N GLN A 54 -14.27 0.43 16.75
CA GLN A 54 -13.86 1.42 17.75
C GLN A 54 -12.35 1.60 17.80
N GLU A 55 -11.90 2.61 18.55
CA GLU A 55 -10.49 2.95 18.69
C GLU A 55 -9.63 1.76 19.14
N GLU A 56 -10.06 1.05 20.18
CA GLU A 56 -9.31 -0.08 20.73
C GLU A 56 -9.26 -1.27 19.75
N SER A 57 -10.34 -1.55 19.01
CA SER A 57 -10.34 -2.56 17.94
C SER A 57 -9.26 -2.27 16.91
N ALA A 58 -9.23 -1.05 16.38
CA ALA A 58 -8.23 -0.63 15.40
C ALA A 58 -6.81 -0.70 15.99
N ALA A 59 -6.62 -0.24 17.23
CA ALA A 59 -5.33 -0.27 17.90
C ALA A 59 -4.79 -1.71 18.09
N LEU A 60 -5.65 -2.66 18.47
CA LEU A 60 -5.28 -4.06 18.61
C LEU A 60 -4.91 -4.70 17.27
N MET A 61 -5.70 -4.47 16.22
CA MET A 61 -5.40 -4.98 14.87
C MET A 61 -4.10 -4.39 14.31
N LEU A 62 -3.85 -3.09 14.48
CA LEU A 62 -2.60 -2.46 14.07
C LEU A 62 -1.39 -3.02 14.84
N ARG A 63 -1.56 -3.30 16.13
CA ARG A 63 -0.47 -3.75 17.01
C ARG A 63 -0.12 -5.21 16.83
N PHE A 64 -1.13 -6.08 16.74
CA PHE A 64 -0.95 -7.53 16.79
C PHE A 64 -1.21 -8.20 15.45
N GLY A 65 -2.12 -7.64 14.66
CA GLY A 65 -2.54 -8.18 13.39
C GLY A 65 -1.63 -7.76 12.24
N MET A 66 -1.52 -6.45 11.98
CA MET A 66 -0.67 -5.90 10.93
C MET A 66 0.81 -6.20 11.14
N ALA A 67 1.27 -6.27 12.40
CA ALA A 67 2.65 -6.57 12.73
C ALA A 67 2.96 -8.08 12.81
N HIS A 68 1.98 -8.94 12.50
CA HIS A 68 2.13 -10.40 12.61
C HIS A 68 3.01 -10.97 11.49
N GLU A 69 3.75 -12.04 11.80
CA GLU A 69 4.62 -12.71 10.82
C GLU A 69 3.85 -13.56 9.80
N SER A 70 2.72 -14.16 10.23
CA SER A 70 1.81 -14.86 9.32
C SER A 70 1.12 -13.87 8.38
N LEU A 71 1.27 -14.11 7.08
CA LEU A 71 0.62 -13.36 6.02
C LEU A 71 -0.91 -13.41 6.14
N LEU A 72 -1.47 -14.54 6.59
CA LEU A 72 -2.91 -14.71 6.79
C LEU A 72 -3.44 -13.68 7.79
N VAL A 73 -2.83 -13.64 8.97
CA VAL A 73 -3.20 -12.70 10.04
C VAL A 73 -3.01 -11.25 9.60
N HIS A 74 -1.90 -10.94 8.91
CA HIS A 74 -1.61 -9.62 8.38
C HIS A 74 -2.69 -9.16 7.39
N GLN A 75 -3.02 -9.99 6.40
CA GLN A 75 -4.00 -9.66 5.36
C GLN A 75 -5.40 -9.53 5.93
N GLU A 76 -5.77 -10.37 6.88
CA GLU A 76 -7.08 -10.30 7.53
C GLU A 76 -7.24 -9.00 8.33
N SER A 77 -6.20 -8.61 9.06
CA SER A 77 -6.16 -7.32 9.77
C SER A 77 -6.26 -6.14 8.82
N LEU A 78 -5.54 -6.19 7.68
CA LEU A 78 -5.58 -5.14 6.67
C LEU A 78 -6.98 -5.03 6.06
N ARG A 79 -7.63 -6.16 5.77
CA ARG A 79 -9.00 -6.24 5.23
C ARG A 79 -9.98 -5.56 6.17
N LEU A 80 -9.98 -5.92 7.45
CA LEU A 80 -10.91 -5.41 8.47
C LEU A 80 -10.64 -3.96 8.85
N LEU A 81 -9.37 -3.55 8.97
CA LEU A 81 -9.02 -2.15 9.25
C LEU A 81 -9.54 -1.18 8.18
N ARG A 82 -9.66 -1.63 6.92
CA ARG A 82 -10.21 -0.83 5.82
C ARG A 82 -11.72 -0.64 5.91
N THR A 83 -12.43 -1.50 6.62
CA THR A 83 -13.89 -1.41 6.78
C THR A 83 -14.31 -0.62 8.01
N LEU A 84 -13.38 -0.20 8.86
CA LEU A 84 -13.68 0.58 10.06
C LEU A 84 -14.00 2.04 9.71
N GLU A 85 -15.13 2.56 10.18
CA GLU A 85 -15.64 3.88 9.83
C GLU A 85 -15.76 4.83 11.02
N SER A 86 -15.80 4.27 12.24
CA SER A 86 -15.90 5.06 13.46
C SER A 86 -14.79 6.10 13.58
N GLN A 87 -15.14 7.23 14.20
CA GLN A 87 -14.18 8.31 14.43
C GLN A 87 -12.98 7.82 15.26
N GLY A 88 -13.23 6.98 16.28
CA GLY A 88 -12.19 6.40 17.12
C GLY A 88 -11.24 5.50 16.34
N ALA A 89 -11.75 4.56 15.55
CA ALA A 89 -10.91 3.69 14.73
C ALA A 89 -10.07 4.50 13.72
N ARG A 90 -10.69 5.47 13.05
CA ARG A 90 -9.99 6.35 12.11
C ARG A 90 -8.87 7.16 12.80
N GLU A 91 -9.10 7.66 14.00
CA GLU A 91 -8.07 8.39 14.74
C GLU A 91 -6.91 7.49 15.20
N ALA A 92 -7.19 6.25 15.59
CA ALA A 92 -6.15 5.27 15.88
C ALA A 92 -5.25 5.00 14.66
N ILE A 93 -5.86 4.82 13.47
CA ILE A 93 -5.15 4.58 12.21
C ILE A 93 -4.31 5.81 11.82
N ARG A 94 -4.85 7.03 11.93
CA ARG A 94 -4.08 8.28 11.71
C ARG A 94 -2.91 8.40 12.68
N THR A 95 -3.15 8.12 13.95
CA THR A 95 -2.12 8.17 14.99
C THR A 95 -1.00 7.18 14.68
N ALA A 96 -1.32 5.96 14.24
CA ALA A 96 -0.33 4.98 13.81
C ALA A 96 0.49 5.48 12.61
N ALA A 97 -0.16 6.01 11.58
CA ALA A 97 0.50 6.55 10.38
C ALA A 97 1.45 7.72 10.69
N ARG A 98 1.09 8.59 11.65
CA ARG A 98 1.84 9.82 11.97
C ARG A 98 2.91 9.63 13.05
N LYS A 99 2.58 8.89 14.11
CA LYS A 99 3.34 8.92 15.38
C LYS A 99 4.06 7.61 15.70
N SER A 100 3.82 6.53 14.95
CA SER A 100 4.53 5.27 15.20
C SER A 100 6.04 5.44 15.00
N ARG A 101 6.84 5.00 15.98
CA ARG A 101 8.31 5.01 15.88
C ARG A 101 8.80 4.04 14.79
N ASP A 102 8.12 2.92 14.65
CA ASP A 102 8.41 1.88 13.67
C ASP A 102 7.89 2.30 12.28
N PRO A 103 8.76 2.42 11.26
CA PRO A 103 8.35 2.74 9.89
C PRO A 103 7.40 1.71 9.27
N SER A 104 7.51 0.41 9.62
CA SER A 104 6.63 -0.62 9.07
C SER A 104 5.18 -0.40 9.49
N ARG A 105 4.96 -0.05 10.76
CA ARG A 105 3.61 0.31 11.25
C ARG A 105 3.05 1.58 10.61
N ARG A 106 3.90 2.57 10.30
CA ARG A 106 3.46 3.77 9.56
C ARG A 106 3.03 3.40 8.15
N LEU A 107 3.83 2.57 7.47
CA LEU A 107 3.54 2.05 6.14
C LEU A 107 2.22 1.26 6.11
N ASP A 108 2.01 0.37 7.09
CA ASP A 108 0.81 -0.45 7.19
C ASP A 108 -0.45 0.39 7.45
N ALA A 109 -0.37 1.37 8.35
CA ALA A 109 -1.46 2.31 8.54
C ALA A 109 -1.74 3.11 7.24
N LEU A 110 -0.71 3.49 6.49
CA LEU A 110 -0.88 4.18 5.20
C LEU A 110 -1.59 3.30 4.15
N ARG A 111 -1.32 1.99 4.12
CA ARG A 111 -2.01 1.02 3.25
C ARG A 111 -3.49 0.86 3.58
N VAL A 112 -3.87 1.07 4.85
CA VAL A 112 -5.28 1.16 5.27
C VAL A 112 -5.88 2.48 4.79
N LEU A 113 -5.20 3.60 5.07
CA LEU A 113 -5.67 4.95 4.71
C LEU A 113 -5.93 5.10 3.21
N ARG A 114 -5.14 4.45 2.35
CA ARG A 114 -5.35 4.47 0.89
C ARG A 114 -6.72 3.95 0.43
N ALA A 115 -7.38 3.11 1.21
CA ALA A 115 -8.72 2.62 0.88
C ALA A 115 -9.84 3.59 1.30
N TRP A 116 -9.53 4.62 2.08
CA TRP A 116 -10.53 5.60 2.52
C TRP A 116 -10.91 6.57 1.40
N PRO A 117 -12.08 7.23 1.50
CA PRO A 117 -12.44 8.33 0.62
C PRO A 117 -11.31 9.34 0.46
N GLN A 118 -11.08 9.82 -0.77
CA GLN A 118 -9.95 10.70 -1.08
C GLN A 118 -9.88 11.96 -0.21
N SER A 119 -11.02 12.48 0.25
CA SER A 119 -11.09 13.62 1.16
C SER A 119 -10.48 13.34 2.54
N LEU A 120 -10.49 12.09 2.98
CA LEU A 120 -9.91 11.66 4.26
C LEU A 120 -8.47 11.17 4.11
N SER A 121 -8.14 10.53 2.99
CA SER A 121 -6.82 9.92 2.77
C SER A 121 -5.79 10.90 2.19
N ARG A 122 -6.20 11.86 1.34
CA ARG A 122 -5.27 12.83 0.73
C ARG A 122 -4.42 13.59 1.76
N PRO A 123 -4.99 14.17 2.84
CA PRO A 123 -4.20 14.94 3.79
C PRO A 123 -3.13 14.08 4.48
N GLU A 124 -3.44 12.81 4.77
CA GLU A 124 -2.49 11.88 5.40
C GLU A 124 -1.37 11.47 4.45
N LEU A 125 -1.71 11.22 3.18
CA LEU A 125 -0.73 10.90 2.14
C LEU A 125 0.21 12.07 1.87
N VAL A 126 -0.33 13.30 1.74
CA VAL A 126 0.46 14.53 1.59
C VAL A 126 1.40 14.72 2.80
N LEU A 127 0.90 14.50 4.02
CA LEU A 127 1.73 14.59 5.22
C LEU A 127 2.86 13.55 5.21
N SER A 128 2.58 12.33 4.74
CA SER A 128 3.51 11.20 4.69
C SER A 128 4.66 11.39 3.68
N LEU A 129 4.56 12.34 2.74
CA LEU A 129 5.68 12.72 1.87
C LEU A 129 6.89 13.27 2.65
N LYS A 130 6.66 13.80 3.86
CA LYS A 130 7.71 14.32 4.75
C LYS A 130 8.31 13.24 5.67
N ASP A 131 7.93 11.97 5.50
CA ASP A 131 8.45 10.90 6.34
C ASP A 131 9.96 10.69 6.13
N ARG A 132 10.64 10.33 7.22
CA ARG A 132 12.07 9.99 7.24
C ARG A 132 12.39 8.66 6.54
N SER A 133 11.41 7.76 6.44
CA SER A 133 11.53 6.47 5.79
C SER A 133 11.14 6.58 4.33
N TRP A 134 12.08 6.29 3.43
CA TRP A 134 11.81 6.31 2.00
C TRP A 134 10.69 5.32 1.59
N LEU A 135 10.48 4.23 2.33
CA LEU A 135 9.38 3.29 2.09
C LEU A 135 8.00 3.93 2.31
N VAL A 136 7.87 4.74 3.37
CA VAL A 136 6.63 5.46 3.67
C VAL A 136 6.39 6.54 2.63
N VAL A 137 7.46 7.24 2.20
CA VAL A 137 7.36 8.23 1.12
C VAL A 137 6.96 7.58 -0.21
N SER A 138 7.57 6.45 -0.60
CA SER A 138 7.21 5.72 -1.82
C SER A 138 5.74 5.28 -1.80
N GLU A 139 5.25 4.77 -0.67
CA GLU A 139 3.83 4.40 -0.53
C GLU A 139 2.90 5.62 -0.60
N ALA A 140 3.29 6.75 -0.01
CA ALA A 140 2.54 7.99 -0.11
C ALA A 140 2.45 8.50 -1.55
N VAL A 141 3.56 8.45 -2.31
CA VAL A 141 3.61 8.82 -3.72
C VAL A 141 2.68 7.93 -4.55
N ARG A 142 2.74 6.61 -4.35
CA ARG A 142 1.84 5.66 -5.01
C ARG A 142 0.38 5.91 -4.67
N GLY A 143 0.08 6.25 -3.41
CA GLY A 143 -1.27 6.60 -2.99
C GLY A 143 -1.77 7.88 -3.65
N LEU A 144 -0.93 8.92 -3.76
CA LEU A 144 -1.31 10.20 -4.36
C LEU A 144 -1.50 10.14 -5.88
N ARG A 145 -1.00 9.10 -6.56
CA ARG A 145 -1.17 8.91 -8.01
C ARG A 145 -2.63 8.99 -8.45
N ASP A 146 -3.55 8.51 -7.61
CA ASP A 146 -4.97 8.43 -7.93
C ASP A 146 -5.75 9.66 -7.37
N HIS A 147 -5.05 10.60 -6.73
CA HIS A 147 -5.61 11.80 -6.13
C HIS A 147 -5.44 13.01 -7.05
N ARG A 148 -6.32 13.11 -8.05
CA ARG A 148 -6.30 14.19 -9.04
C ARG A 148 -6.71 15.54 -8.43
N ALA A 149 -5.79 16.19 -7.73
CA ALA A 149 -5.97 17.49 -7.10
C ALA A 149 -4.68 18.32 -7.19
N ALA A 150 -4.84 19.64 -7.35
CA ALA A 150 -3.71 20.57 -7.46
C ALA A 150 -2.79 20.51 -6.23
N GLU A 151 -3.38 20.30 -5.05
CA GLU A 151 -2.65 20.08 -3.80
C GLU A 151 -1.72 18.85 -3.89
N SER A 152 -2.17 17.75 -4.51
CA SER A 152 -1.38 16.53 -4.65
C SER A 152 -0.22 16.73 -5.63
N VAL A 153 -0.46 17.39 -6.75
CA VAL A 153 0.59 17.76 -7.72
C VAL A 153 1.64 18.66 -7.06
N GLY A 154 1.20 19.75 -6.42
CA GLY A 154 2.10 20.69 -5.75
C GLY A 154 2.93 20.03 -4.64
N ALA A 155 2.31 19.16 -3.83
CA ALA A 155 3.00 18.44 -2.76
C ALA A 155 4.06 17.45 -3.29
N LEU A 156 3.74 16.71 -4.36
CA LEU A 156 4.68 15.80 -5.00
C LEU A 156 5.89 16.54 -5.58
N ILE A 157 5.66 17.63 -6.33
CA ILE A 157 6.73 18.45 -6.91
C ILE A 157 7.63 19.06 -5.83
N ALA A 158 7.03 19.58 -4.76
CA ALA A 158 7.78 20.16 -3.64
C ALA A 158 8.68 19.14 -2.95
N ARG A 159 8.29 17.86 -2.89
CA ARG A 159 9.09 16.79 -2.26
C ARG A 159 10.12 16.16 -3.21
N MET A 160 9.87 16.23 -4.52
CA MET A 160 10.69 15.60 -5.56
C MET A 160 12.13 16.11 -5.59
N SER A 161 12.39 17.37 -5.23
CA SER A 161 13.75 17.97 -5.22
C SER A 161 14.75 17.22 -4.33
N ASP A 162 14.25 16.60 -3.26
CA ASP A 162 15.03 15.83 -2.29
C ASP A 162 15.04 14.32 -2.59
N ALA A 163 14.34 13.88 -3.64
CA ALA A 163 14.29 12.48 -4.04
C ALA A 163 15.50 12.10 -4.91
N ARG A 164 15.96 10.85 -4.80
CA ARG A 164 17.09 10.30 -5.55
C ARG A 164 16.81 8.85 -5.94
N GLY A 165 17.45 8.36 -7.00
CA GLY A 165 17.34 6.98 -7.47
C GLY A 165 15.90 6.59 -7.76
N ARG A 166 15.50 5.36 -7.39
CA ARG A 166 14.17 4.81 -7.66
C ARG A 166 13.02 5.69 -7.17
N LEU A 167 13.18 6.38 -6.05
CA LEU A 167 12.12 7.23 -5.51
C LEU A 167 11.81 8.41 -6.45
N LEU A 168 12.81 8.93 -7.17
CA LEU A 168 12.63 10.03 -8.12
C LEU A 168 11.74 9.60 -9.30
N GLU A 169 11.91 8.36 -9.79
CA GLU A 169 11.03 7.78 -10.81
C GLU A 169 9.61 7.57 -10.30
N ASP A 170 9.44 7.09 -9.06
CA ASP A 170 8.10 6.97 -8.46
C ASP A 170 7.37 8.34 -8.45
N PHE A 171 8.08 9.44 -8.13
CA PHE A 171 7.52 10.80 -8.21
C PHE A 171 7.15 11.18 -9.64
N ARG A 172 8.05 10.94 -10.60
CA ARG A 172 7.84 11.26 -12.01
C ARG A 172 6.61 10.53 -12.55
N GLU A 173 6.50 9.22 -12.33
CA GLU A 173 5.36 8.40 -12.76
C GLU A 173 4.05 8.90 -12.15
N ALA A 174 4.05 9.25 -10.86
CA ALA A 174 2.86 9.81 -10.21
C ALA A 174 2.45 11.16 -10.81
N LEU A 175 3.42 12.03 -11.12
CA LEU A 175 3.14 13.33 -11.74
C LEU A 175 2.65 13.20 -13.18
N ILE A 176 3.21 12.27 -13.96
CA ILE A 176 2.71 11.94 -15.31
C ILE A 176 1.26 11.48 -15.22
N ALA A 177 0.94 10.55 -14.31
CA ALA A 177 -0.42 10.03 -14.16
C ALA A 177 -1.43 11.12 -13.75
N LEU A 178 -1.03 12.06 -12.90
CA LEU A 178 -1.90 13.14 -12.45
C LEU A 178 -2.09 14.24 -13.50
N THR A 179 -1.04 14.58 -14.24
CA THR A 179 -0.99 15.79 -15.09
C THR A 179 -1.11 15.49 -16.58
N GLY A 180 -0.87 14.25 -17.00
CA GLY A 180 -0.73 13.84 -18.40
C GLY A 180 0.56 14.32 -19.07
N GLN A 181 1.45 15.01 -18.36
CA GLN A 181 2.66 15.60 -18.93
C GLN A 181 3.85 14.65 -18.84
N ALA A 182 4.47 14.32 -19.97
CA ALA A 182 5.62 13.42 -20.04
C ALA A 182 6.96 14.15 -19.80
N LEU A 183 7.09 14.85 -18.67
CA LEU A 183 8.33 15.55 -18.30
C LEU A 183 9.37 14.56 -17.73
N PRO A 184 10.66 14.88 -17.85
CA PRO A 184 11.76 14.05 -17.33
C PRO A 184 11.88 14.14 -15.78
N PRO A 185 12.72 13.31 -15.13
CA PRO A 185 12.76 13.18 -13.66
C PRO A 185 13.47 14.34 -12.94
N GLU A 186 13.78 15.45 -13.60
CA GLU A 186 14.36 16.63 -12.95
C GLU A 186 13.28 17.49 -12.28
N ALA A 187 13.40 17.65 -10.96
CA ALA A 187 12.44 18.44 -10.17
C ALA A 187 12.27 19.88 -10.68
N ASP A 188 13.32 20.51 -11.19
CA ASP A 188 13.30 21.89 -11.70
C ASP A 188 12.33 22.05 -12.88
N GLN A 189 12.27 21.05 -13.77
CA GLN A 189 11.37 21.08 -14.93
C GLN A 189 9.90 21.02 -14.48
N TRP A 190 9.61 20.15 -13.51
CA TRP A 190 8.29 20.06 -12.90
C TRP A 190 7.90 21.33 -12.15
N GLN A 191 8.84 21.97 -11.43
CA GLN A 191 8.60 23.23 -10.72
C GLN A 191 8.28 24.38 -11.68
N ILE A 192 9.04 24.51 -12.78
CA ILE A 192 8.79 25.52 -13.82
C ILE A 192 7.39 25.32 -14.41
N TRP A 193 7.09 24.10 -14.85
CA TRP A 193 5.79 23.76 -15.42
C TRP A 193 4.64 24.07 -14.45
N TRP A 194 4.78 23.65 -13.18
CA TRP A 194 3.72 23.88 -12.19
C TRP A 194 3.49 25.36 -11.89
N ARG A 195 4.56 26.16 -11.79
CA ARG A 195 4.46 27.61 -11.59
C ARG A 195 3.63 28.28 -12.69
N GLU A 196 3.78 27.83 -13.93
CA GLU A 196 3.08 28.37 -15.10
C GLU A 196 1.63 27.88 -15.24
N ASN A 197 1.35 26.65 -14.79
CA ASN A 197 0.08 25.98 -15.06
C ASN A 197 -0.87 25.92 -13.84
N GLN A 198 -0.38 26.05 -12.60
CA GLN A 198 -1.14 25.78 -11.38
C GLN A 198 -2.46 26.56 -11.22
N GLN A 199 -2.54 27.78 -11.76
CA GLN A 199 -3.73 28.63 -11.58
C GLN A 199 -4.91 28.14 -12.42
N ASP A 200 -4.62 27.65 -13.63
CA ASP A 200 -5.63 27.20 -14.59
C ASP A 200 -5.73 25.67 -14.66
N TRP A 201 -4.83 24.95 -13.96
CA TRP A 201 -4.79 23.51 -13.99
C TRP A 201 -6.08 22.93 -13.40
N LYS A 202 -6.80 22.20 -14.25
CA LYS A 202 -7.94 21.39 -13.85
C LYS A 202 -7.54 19.93 -13.91
N PRO A 203 -7.92 19.12 -12.91
CA PRO A 203 -7.72 17.69 -12.96
C PRO A 203 -8.33 17.13 -14.25
N PRO A 204 -7.60 16.31 -15.02
CA PRO A 204 -8.20 15.60 -16.14
C PRO A 204 -9.42 14.85 -15.63
N ALA A 205 -10.54 14.90 -16.37
CA ALA A 205 -11.73 14.12 -16.04
C ALA A 205 -11.30 12.66 -15.84
N ALA A 206 -11.82 12.01 -14.80
CA ALA A 206 -11.65 10.58 -14.62
C ALA A 206 -12.23 9.90 -15.85
N GLU A 207 -11.39 9.61 -16.85
CA GLU A 207 -11.72 8.56 -17.80
C GLU A 207 -11.96 7.33 -16.93
N ALA A 208 -13.19 6.81 -17.00
CA ALA A 208 -13.50 5.52 -16.41
C ALA A 208 -12.46 4.57 -17.01
N ASP A 209 -11.53 4.16 -16.17
CA ASP A 209 -10.50 3.21 -16.56
C ASP A 209 -11.20 1.88 -16.75
N ASP A 210 -11.78 1.71 -17.94
CA ASP A 210 -12.33 0.47 -18.45
C ASP A 210 -11.19 -0.50 -18.82
N SER A 211 -9.96 -0.27 -18.34
CA SER A 211 -9.02 -1.36 -18.13
C SER A 211 -9.48 -2.20 -16.94
N LYS A 212 -10.57 -2.95 -17.18
CA LYS A 212 -10.55 -4.36 -16.80
C LYS A 212 -9.18 -4.87 -17.20
N ASP A 213 -8.58 -5.66 -16.32
CA ASP A 213 -7.47 -6.55 -16.63
C ASP A 213 -7.80 -7.34 -17.91
N GLU A 214 -7.59 -6.73 -19.08
CA GLU A 214 -7.14 -7.44 -20.24
C GLU A 214 -5.78 -7.93 -19.79
N GLN A 215 -5.83 -9.14 -19.24
CA GLN A 215 -4.78 -10.11 -19.22
C GLN A 215 -4.29 -10.19 -20.67
N LYS A 216 -3.49 -9.19 -21.08
CA LYS A 216 -2.74 -9.19 -22.32
C LYS A 216 -1.89 -10.42 -22.15
N SER A 217 -2.29 -11.47 -22.84
CA SER A 217 -1.42 -12.57 -23.20
C SER A 217 -0.30 -11.91 -23.97
N LEU A 218 0.73 -11.47 -23.23
CA LEU A 218 1.92 -10.89 -23.82
C LEU A 218 2.43 -11.97 -24.76
N PRO A 219 2.44 -11.73 -26.09
CA PRO A 219 3.12 -12.63 -26.98
C PRO A 219 4.56 -12.63 -26.47
N THR A 220 5.07 -13.81 -26.13
CA THR A 220 6.50 -14.03 -25.84
C THR A 220 7.27 -13.75 -27.13
N ALA A 221 7.43 -12.47 -27.44
CA ALA A 221 8.06 -11.98 -28.66
C ALA A 221 8.84 -10.72 -28.28
N VAL A 222 9.98 -11.01 -27.65
CA VAL A 222 11.24 -10.25 -27.63
C VAL A 222 11.21 -8.98 -28.49
N ARG A 223 10.92 -7.84 -27.86
CA ARG A 223 11.42 -6.54 -28.29
C ARG A 223 11.87 -5.79 -27.03
N GLN A 224 13.17 -5.93 -26.72
CA GLN A 224 13.91 -5.42 -25.55
C GLN A 224 13.81 -6.20 -24.22
N GLY A 225 14.12 -7.50 -24.26
CA GLY A 225 14.38 -8.33 -23.06
C GLY A 225 13.21 -8.44 -22.07
N LEU A 226 13.35 -9.27 -21.04
CA LEU A 226 12.28 -9.42 -20.03
C LEU A 226 12.23 -8.28 -19.00
N TYR A 227 13.33 -7.54 -18.82
CA TYR A 227 13.50 -6.65 -17.66
C TYR A 227 13.49 -5.15 -17.99
N GLY A 228 13.52 -4.76 -19.27
CA GLY A 228 13.66 -3.34 -19.64
C GLY A 228 14.92 -2.68 -19.06
N GLU A 229 14.88 -1.36 -18.85
CA GLU A 229 15.97 -0.60 -18.22
C GLU A 229 15.87 -0.68 -16.68
N ILE A 230 16.95 -1.11 -16.03
CA ILE A 230 17.00 -1.26 -14.57
C ILE A 230 17.74 -0.07 -13.95
N VAL A 231 16.99 0.86 -13.37
CA VAL A 231 17.50 2.09 -12.76
C VAL A 231 17.82 1.99 -11.25
N SER A 232 17.71 0.79 -10.66
CA SER A 232 17.87 0.58 -9.21
C SER A 232 19.30 0.17 -8.85
N GLU A 233 19.88 0.80 -7.82
CA GLU A 233 21.20 0.42 -7.26
C GLU A 233 21.16 -0.90 -6.48
N ARG A 234 19.98 -1.38 -6.08
CA ARG A 234 19.81 -2.64 -5.34
C ARG A 234 18.66 -3.44 -5.95
N VAL A 235 18.97 -4.63 -6.45
CA VAL A 235 18.03 -5.46 -7.24
C VAL A 235 17.97 -6.86 -6.67
N ILE A 236 16.76 -7.42 -6.53
CA ILE A 236 16.57 -8.84 -6.20
C ILE A 236 15.84 -9.50 -7.36
N PHE A 237 16.44 -10.53 -7.93
CA PHE A 237 15.82 -11.37 -8.95
C PHE A 237 15.19 -12.60 -8.27
N LEU A 238 13.87 -12.72 -8.37
CA LEU A 238 13.13 -13.90 -7.95
C LEU A 238 12.93 -14.80 -9.17
N VAL A 239 13.49 -16.00 -9.15
CA VAL A 239 13.47 -16.94 -10.28
C VAL A 239 12.64 -18.15 -9.89
N ASP A 240 11.50 -18.34 -10.55
CA ASP A 240 10.71 -19.57 -10.43
C ASP A 240 11.46 -20.75 -11.07
N VAL A 241 11.61 -21.84 -10.32
CA VAL A 241 12.18 -23.12 -10.77
C VAL A 241 11.16 -24.27 -10.67
N SER A 242 9.88 -23.95 -10.49
CA SER A 242 8.77 -24.92 -10.44
C SER A 242 8.68 -25.75 -11.72
N GLY A 243 8.05 -26.92 -11.64
CA GLY A 243 7.92 -27.83 -12.79
C GLY A 243 7.27 -27.21 -14.03
N SER A 244 6.45 -26.17 -13.86
CA SER A 244 5.85 -25.42 -14.98
C SER A 244 6.87 -24.69 -15.85
N MET A 245 8.06 -24.40 -15.31
CA MET A 245 9.15 -23.72 -15.98
C MET A 245 9.94 -24.62 -16.95
N LEU A 246 9.70 -25.93 -16.93
CA LEU A 246 10.25 -26.87 -17.91
C LEU A 246 9.46 -26.89 -19.23
N ALA A 247 8.28 -26.25 -19.27
CA ALA A 247 7.47 -26.20 -20.47
C ALA A 247 8.19 -25.47 -21.61
N GLU A 248 8.02 -25.97 -22.84
CA GLU A 248 8.56 -25.35 -24.04
C GLU A 248 7.90 -24.00 -24.33
N THR A 249 8.66 -23.13 -25.00
CA THR A 249 8.22 -21.80 -25.42
C THR A 249 8.06 -21.75 -26.95
N SER A 250 7.23 -20.83 -27.43
CA SER A 250 7.02 -20.59 -28.87
C SER A 250 8.27 -20.10 -29.61
N VAL A 251 9.27 -19.60 -28.87
CA VAL A 251 10.56 -19.10 -29.40
C VAL A 251 11.69 -20.14 -29.31
N GLY A 252 11.37 -21.37 -28.86
CA GLY A 252 12.33 -22.46 -28.71
C GLY A 252 13.02 -22.48 -27.34
N GLY A 253 13.26 -23.67 -26.82
CA GLY A 253 13.75 -23.88 -25.46
C GLY A 253 12.65 -23.82 -24.41
N SER A 254 13.00 -24.27 -23.20
CA SER A 254 12.13 -24.23 -22.03
C SER A 254 12.03 -22.82 -21.42
N ARG A 255 10.95 -22.53 -20.70
CA ARG A 255 10.77 -21.24 -20.00
C ARG A 255 11.95 -20.91 -19.09
N ILE A 256 12.51 -21.92 -18.41
CA ILE A 256 13.68 -21.75 -17.54
C ILE A 256 14.95 -21.37 -18.32
N GLU A 257 15.14 -21.87 -19.54
CA GLU A 257 16.28 -21.51 -20.39
C GLU A 257 16.16 -20.08 -20.89
N VAL A 258 14.96 -19.67 -21.30
CA VAL A 258 14.67 -18.28 -21.69
C VAL A 258 14.90 -17.35 -20.50
N ALA A 259 14.35 -17.66 -19.33
CA ALA A 259 14.54 -16.88 -18.11
C ALA A 259 16.03 -16.77 -17.72
N ARG A 260 16.79 -17.87 -17.81
CA ARG A 260 18.24 -17.88 -17.53
C ARG A 260 19.02 -17.00 -18.50
N THR A 261 18.67 -17.02 -19.78
CA THR A 261 19.33 -16.21 -20.82
C THR A 261 19.09 -14.73 -20.57
N GLU A 262 17.86 -14.36 -20.28
CA GLU A 262 17.47 -12.98 -19.99
C GLU A 262 18.06 -12.47 -18.67
N LEU A 263 18.09 -13.31 -17.63
CA LEU A 263 18.74 -12.96 -16.37
C LEU A 263 20.23 -12.70 -16.58
N ARG A 264 20.91 -13.56 -17.35
CA ARG A 264 22.34 -13.36 -17.68
C ARG A 264 22.55 -12.01 -18.37
N ARG A 265 21.72 -11.70 -19.38
CA ARG A 265 21.79 -10.42 -20.09
C ARG A 265 21.61 -9.23 -19.15
N ALA A 266 20.63 -9.29 -18.24
CA ALA A 266 20.39 -8.23 -17.26
C ALA A 266 21.60 -8.05 -16.33
N LEU A 267 22.19 -9.14 -15.82
CA LEU A 267 23.34 -9.08 -14.92
C LEU A 267 24.62 -8.59 -15.61
N GLU A 268 24.84 -8.96 -16.87
CA GLU A 268 26.06 -8.60 -17.61
C GLU A 268 26.02 -7.21 -18.21
N SER A 269 24.84 -6.73 -18.63
CA SER A 269 24.72 -5.52 -19.45
C SER A 269 23.59 -4.58 -19.06
N GLY A 270 22.64 -5.02 -18.23
CA GLY A 270 21.45 -4.24 -17.86
C GLY A 270 21.58 -3.50 -16.53
N LEU A 271 22.61 -3.80 -15.72
CA LEU A 271 22.85 -3.15 -14.43
C LEU A 271 24.01 -2.17 -14.51
N ASP A 272 23.87 -1.02 -13.83
CA ASP A 272 24.99 -0.12 -13.60
C ASP A 272 26.09 -0.85 -12.78
N PRO A 273 27.40 -0.67 -13.08
CA PRO A 273 28.49 -1.35 -12.37
C PRO A 273 28.53 -1.16 -10.85
N LYS A 274 27.88 -0.12 -10.31
CA LYS A 274 27.78 0.13 -8.86
C LYS A 274 26.60 -0.60 -8.22
N SER A 275 25.71 -1.18 -9.02
CA SER A 275 24.51 -1.86 -8.54
C SER A 275 24.87 -3.14 -7.79
N ARG A 276 24.19 -3.38 -6.68
CA ARG A 276 24.25 -4.64 -5.94
C ARG A 276 23.02 -5.47 -6.29
N PHE A 277 23.20 -6.78 -6.44
CA PHE A 277 22.08 -7.66 -6.72
C PHE A 277 22.11 -8.94 -5.90
N SER A 278 20.95 -9.60 -5.82
CA SER A 278 20.79 -10.95 -5.29
C SER A 278 19.87 -11.75 -6.20
N VAL A 279 20.10 -13.05 -6.30
CA VAL A 279 19.25 -13.97 -7.06
C VAL A 279 18.71 -15.01 -6.09
N VAL A 280 17.40 -15.17 -6.05
CA VAL A 280 16.70 -16.11 -5.18
C VAL A 280 15.87 -17.03 -6.06
N ALA A 281 16.19 -18.33 -6.03
CA ALA A 281 15.38 -19.34 -6.67
C ALA A 281 14.23 -19.76 -5.75
N VAL A 282 13.02 -19.81 -6.29
CA VAL A 282 11.80 -20.21 -5.59
C VAL A 282 11.16 -21.37 -6.36
N SER A 283 10.70 -22.40 -5.66
CA SER A 283 10.10 -23.61 -6.25
C SER A 283 8.67 -23.78 -5.80
#